data_AF-A0A4Q5IZQ0-F1
#
_entry.id   AF-A0A4Q5IZQ0-F1
#
_cell.length_a   1.000
_cell.length_b   1.000
_cell.length_c   1.000
_cell.angle_alpha   90.00
_cell.angle_beta   90.00
_cell.angle_gamma   90.00
#
_symmetry.space_group_name_H-M   'P 1'
#
loop_
_entity.id
_entity.type
_entity.pdbx_description
1 polymer ?
#
loop_
_entity_poly.entity_id
_entity_poly.type
_entity_poly.pdbx_seq_one_letter_code
_entity_poly.pdbx_strand_id
1 'polypeptide(L)'
;MGIKLPSPAAIIAVAALVVATSGVSYAAGKIDTGDIANQAVTSKKVKDGTIKVKDMNSDAVTRLKGQTGPAGPAGPAGTARAYATVTTGAAYETARTKNFTTISRPATGIYCLNVIDSIDVTTTSVAVSPQWIGSTGDNLSAQWVENDFGCPAGTDVGVRTFTFAAGGNNTLSNNVSFSVVVP
;
A
#
# COMPACT_ATOMS: atom_id res chain seq x y z
N MET A 1 -83.99 -5.81 -17.80
CA MET A 1 -83.17 -4.87 -17.00
C MET A 1 -83.11 -3.56 -17.78
N GLY A 2 -84.06 -2.65 -17.54
CA GLY A 2 -84.26 -1.46 -18.39
C GLY A 2 -83.22 -0.39 -18.07
N ILE A 3 -82.41 0.00 -19.06
CA ILE A 3 -81.47 1.10 -18.94
C ILE A 3 -82.30 2.39 -18.85
N LYS A 4 -82.40 3.00 -17.66
CA LYS A 4 -82.93 4.36 -17.51
C LYS A 4 -81.94 5.32 -18.16
N LEU A 5 -82.39 6.03 -19.20
CA LEU A 5 -81.61 7.09 -19.83
C LEU A 5 -81.30 8.18 -18.78
N PRO A 6 -80.03 8.57 -18.61
CA PRO A 6 -79.67 9.60 -17.64
C PRO A 6 -80.36 10.92 -17.99
N SER A 7 -80.81 11.66 -16.96
CA SER A 7 -81.53 12.92 -17.18
C SER A 7 -80.62 13.96 -17.83
N PRO A 8 -81.17 14.88 -18.64
CA PRO A 8 -80.40 15.97 -19.23
C PRO A 8 -79.59 16.77 -18.20
N ALA A 9 -80.13 16.94 -16.99
CA ALA A 9 -79.45 17.59 -15.87
C ALA A 9 -78.22 16.80 -15.39
N ALA A 10 -78.29 15.47 -15.35
CA ALA A 10 -77.16 14.62 -14.98
C ALA A 10 -76.05 14.68 -16.04
N ILE A 11 -76.40 14.74 -17.33
CA ILE A 11 -75.43 14.89 -18.42
C ILE A 11 -74.71 16.24 -18.31
N ILE A 12 -75.46 17.33 -18.09
CA ILE A 12 -74.88 18.68 -17.91
C ILE A 12 -74.00 18.74 -16.66
N ALA A 13 -74.45 18.15 -15.54
CA ALA A 13 -73.68 18.12 -14.30
C ALA A 13 -72.36 17.34 -14.46
N VAL A 14 -72.38 16.19 -15.13
CA VAL A 14 -71.17 15.40 -15.41
C VAL A 14 -70.24 16.15 -16.38
N ALA A 15 -70.76 16.77 -17.43
CA ALA A 15 -69.96 17.57 -18.35
C ALA A 15 -69.33 18.79 -17.67
N ALA A 16 -70.10 19.51 -16.86
CA ALA A 16 -69.60 20.63 -16.07
C ALA A 16 -68.55 20.20 -15.06
N LEU A 17 -68.73 19.03 -14.43
CA LEU A 17 -67.74 18.47 -13.50
C LEU A 17 -66.44 18.07 -14.20
N VAL A 18 -66.53 17.49 -15.41
CA VAL A 18 -65.35 17.17 -16.23
C VAL A 18 -64.60 18.45 -16.63
N VAL A 19 -65.31 19.50 -17.05
CA VAL A 19 -64.68 20.78 -17.41
C VAL A 19 -64.08 21.48 -16.19
N ALA A 20 -64.81 21.54 -15.06
CA ALA A 20 -64.35 22.18 -13.83
C ALA A 20 -63.12 21.50 -13.21
N THR A 21 -62.97 20.19 -13.40
CA THR A 21 -61.81 19.43 -12.88
C THR A 21 -60.63 19.35 -13.85
N SER A 22 -60.81 19.74 -15.13
CA SER A 22 -59.76 19.68 -16.15
C SER A 22 -58.67 20.77 -16.05
N GLY A 23 -58.88 21.82 -15.25
CA GLY A 23 -58.00 23.00 -15.21
C GLY A 23 -56.58 22.76 -14.71
N VAL A 24 -56.38 21.83 -13.76
CA VAL A 24 -55.06 21.54 -13.18
C VAL A 24 -54.14 20.77 -14.13
N SER A 25 -54.71 19.92 -15.00
CA SER A 25 -53.95 19.13 -15.98
C SER A 25 -53.44 19.99 -17.14
N TYR A 26 -54.13 21.09 -17.46
CA TYR A 26 -53.75 21.97 -18.56
C TYR A 26 -52.46 22.76 -18.26
N ALA A 27 -52.28 23.21 -17.01
CA ALA A 27 -51.12 24.02 -16.62
C ALA A 27 -49.81 23.20 -16.61
N ALA A 28 -49.84 21.94 -16.16
CA ALA A 28 -48.65 21.10 -16.08
C ALA A 28 -47.99 20.79 -17.44
N GLY A 29 -48.75 20.89 -18.54
CA GLY A 29 -48.23 20.76 -19.91
C GLY A 29 -47.97 22.09 -20.63
N LYS A 30 -48.23 23.24 -19.97
CA LYS A 30 -48.15 24.58 -20.57
C LYS A 30 -47.01 25.43 -20.03
N ILE A 31 -46.55 25.17 -18.81
CA ILE A 31 -45.42 25.89 -18.23
C ILE A 31 -44.13 25.41 -18.89
N ASP A 32 -43.56 26.26 -19.74
CA ASP A 32 -42.25 26.05 -20.34
C ASP A 32 -41.23 27.02 -19.72
N THR A 33 -39.98 26.91 -20.14
CA THR A 33 -38.87 27.80 -19.77
C THR A 33 -39.17 29.29 -19.96
N GLY A 34 -40.04 29.64 -20.93
CA GLY A 34 -40.47 31.02 -21.18
C GLY A 34 -41.39 31.62 -20.10
N ASP A 35 -42.09 30.79 -19.32
CA ASP A 35 -42.95 31.25 -18.22
C ASP A 35 -42.16 31.48 -16.92
N ILE A 36 -40.88 31.06 -16.89
CA ILE A 36 -39.99 31.24 -15.76
C ILE A 36 -39.31 32.60 -15.89
N ALA A 37 -39.75 33.57 -15.10
CA ALA A 37 -39.11 34.88 -15.04
C ALA A 37 -37.61 34.76 -14.66
N ASN A 38 -36.79 35.68 -15.17
CA ASN A 38 -35.39 35.77 -14.77
C ASN A 38 -35.26 35.86 -13.24
N GLN A 39 -34.31 35.13 -12.67
CA GLN A 39 -34.09 35.02 -11.22
C GLN A 39 -35.25 34.39 -10.42
N ALA A 40 -36.24 33.76 -11.06
CA ALA A 40 -37.32 33.09 -10.36
C ALA A 40 -36.84 31.88 -9.54
N VAL A 41 -35.80 31.17 -9.97
CA VAL A 41 -35.21 30.03 -9.25
C VAL A 41 -33.95 30.49 -8.52
N THR A 42 -34.09 30.88 -7.26
CA THR A 42 -32.98 31.28 -6.39
C THR A 42 -32.51 30.10 -5.54
N SER A 43 -31.31 30.20 -4.95
CA SER A 43 -30.77 29.17 -4.06
C SER A 43 -31.72 28.81 -2.91
N LYS A 44 -32.48 29.77 -2.37
CA LYS A 44 -33.46 29.54 -1.30
C LYS A 44 -34.63 28.64 -1.73
N LYS A 45 -34.93 28.55 -3.02
CA LYS A 45 -35.99 27.70 -3.58
C LYS A 45 -35.48 26.31 -3.97
N VAL A 46 -34.17 26.10 -3.99
CA VAL A 46 -33.56 24.80 -4.27
C VAL A 46 -33.35 24.09 -2.95
N LYS A 47 -33.94 22.89 -2.80
CA LYS A 47 -33.71 22.05 -1.62
C LYS A 47 -32.34 21.38 -1.71
N ASP A 48 -31.57 21.46 -0.64
CA ASP A 48 -30.23 20.86 -0.59
C ASP A 48 -30.26 19.35 -0.86
N GLY A 49 -29.24 18.87 -1.57
CA GLY A 49 -29.08 17.46 -1.93
C GLY A 49 -30.01 16.94 -3.02
N THR A 50 -30.86 17.79 -3.63
CA THR A 50 -31.80 17.35 -4.68
C THR A 50 -31.24 17.47 -6.10
N ILE A 51 -30.25 18.33 -6.34
CA ILE A 51 -29.58 18.48 -7.64
C ILE A 51 -28.61 17.31 -7.83
N LYS A 52 -28.85 16.47 -8.84
CA LYS A 52 -27.97 15.34 -9.15
C LYS A 52 -26.85 15.79 -10.09
N VAL A 53 -25.76 15.05 -10.13
CA VAL A 53 -24.63 15.30 -11.06
C VAL A 53 -25.10 15.35 -12.52
N LYS A 54 -26.10 14.54 -12.90
CA LYS A 54 -26.68 14.55 -14.25
C LYS A 54 -27.40 15.86 -14.61
N ASP A 55 -27.78 16.66 -13.62
CA ASP A 55 -28.44 17.96 -13.78
C ASP A 55 -27.41 19.10 -13.84
N MET A 56 -26.13 18.79 -13.63
CA MET A 56 -25.01 19.73 -13.69
C MET A 56 -24.24 19.60 -15.01
N ASN A 57 -23.74 20.72 -15.53
CA ASN A 57 -22.81 20.70 -16.66
C ASN A 57 -21.50 19.97 -16.28
N SER A 58 -20.97 19.14 -17.19
CA SER A 58 -19.70 18.42 -17.03
C SER A 58 -18.51 19.32 -16.67
N ASP A 59 -18.46 20.55 -17.18
CA ASP A 59 -17.41 21.52 -16.86
C ASP A 59 -17.50 21.98 -15.42
N ALA A 60 -18.72 22.19 -14.91
CA ALA A 60 -18.96 22.54 -13.51
C ALA A 60 -18.51 21.40 -12.59
N VAL A 61 -18.82 20.15 -12.95
CA VAL A 61 -18.39 18.97 -12.19
C VAL A 61 -16.86 18.84 -12.18
N THR A 62 -16.21 19.05 -13.34
CA THR A 62 -14.75 19.00 -13.44
C THR A 62 -14.08 20.09 -12.60
N ARG A 63 -14.63 21.31 -12.60
CA ARG A 63 -14.11 22.42 -11.77
C ARG A 63 -14.30 22.19 -10.27
N LEU A 64 -15.29 21.38 -9.87
CA LEU A 64 -15.56 21.02 -8.48
C LEU A 64 -14.72 19.82 -8.00
N LYS A 65 -14.11 19.04 -8.91
CA LYS A 65 -13.16 18.01 -8.52
C LYS A 65 -11.92 18.70 -7.94
N GLY A 66 -11.71 18.53 -6.64
CA GLY A 66 -10.48 18.98 -5.99
C GLY A 66 -9.25 18.37 -6.66
N GLN A 67 -8.14 19.08 -6.60
CA GLN A 67 -6.85 18.54 -7.06
C GLN A 67 -6.41 17.42 -6.11
N THR A 68 -5.70 16.43 -6.66
CA THR A 68 -4.97 15.46 -5.83
C THR A 68 -4.02 16.23 -4.91
N GLY A 69 -4.02 15.88 -3.61
CA GLY A 69 -3.08 16.48 -2.66
C GLY A 69 -1.63 16.20 -3.05
N PRO A 70 -0.67 16.96 -2.50
CA PRO A 70 0.74 16.67 -2.71
C PRO A 70 1.09 15.27 -2.20
N ALA A 71 2.15 14.69 -2.76
CA ALA A 71 2.72 13.45 -2.21
C ALA A 71 3.10 13.66 -0.73
N GLY A 72 2.97 12.60 0.07
CA GLY A 72 3.45 12.62 1.45
C GLY A 72 4.97 12.81 1.53
N PRO A 73 5.50 13.22 2.70
CA PRO A 73 6.95 13.28 2.90
C PRO A 73 7.58 11.89 2.73
N ALA A 74 8.85 11.85 2.36
CA ALA A 74 9.61 10.61 2.36
C ALA A 74 9.67 10.03 3.79
N GLY A 75 9.71 8.70 3.90
CA GLY A 75 9.95 8.02 5.17
C GLY A 75 11.36 8.32 5.73
N PRO A 76 11.58 8.11 7.04
CA PRO A 76 12.91 8.24 7.62
C PRO A 76 13.88 7.25 6.97
N ALA A 77 15.17 7.61 6.96
CA ALA A 77 16.22 6.70 6.51
C ALA A 77 16.28 5.44 7.42
N GLY A 78 16.61 4.29 6.83
CA GLY A 78 16.88 3.08 7.59
C GLY A 78 18.12 3.22 8.49
N THR A 79 18.18 2.48 9.59
CA THR A 79 19.26 2.61 10.58
C THR A 79 20.54 1.87 10.21
N ALA A 80 20.46 0.82 9.40
CA ALA A 80 21.59 -0.06 9.08
C ALA A 80 22.85 0.71 8.65
N ARG A 81 23.91 0.58 9.45
CA ARG A 81 25.22 1.20 9.21
C ARG A 81 26.07 0.40 8.25
N ALA A 82 25.95 -0.93 8.24
CA ALA A 82 26.61 -1.81 7.28
C ALA A 82 25.73 -3.01 6.92
N TYR A 83 25.89 -3.54 5.71
CA TYR A 83 25.26 -4.79 5.29
C TYR A 83 26.10 -5.52 4.25
N ALA A 84 26.05 -6.84 4.24
CA ALA A 84 26.69 -7.65 3.22
C ALA A 84 25.90 -8.93 2.94
N THR A 85 25.99 -9.42 1.71
CA THR A 85 25.74 -10.83 1.40
C THR A 85 27.08 -11.51 1.17
N VAL A 86 27.36 -12.53 1.96
CA VAL A 86 28.56 -13.36 1.87
C VAL A 86 28.23 -14.66 1.15
N THR A 87 29.05 -14.97 0.15
CA THR A 87 28.96 -16.22 -0.61
C THR A 87 29.73 -17.35 0.08
N THR A 88 29.45 -18.60 -0.31
CA THR A 88 30.21 -19.79 0.11
C THR A 88 31.69 -19.74 -0.30
N GLY A 89 32.08 -18.84 -1.20
CA GLY A 89 33.47 -18.57 -1.56
C GLY A 89 34.22 -17.67 -0.56
N ALA A 90 33.60 -17.29 0.57
CA ALA A 90 34.12 -16.26 1.48
C ALA A 90 34.39 -14.93 0.77
N ALA A 91 33.45 -14.54 -0.11
CA ALA A 91 33.51 -13.29 -0.85
C ALA A 91 32.20 -12.53 -0.72
N TYR A 92 32.29 -11.20 -0.79
CA TYR A 92 31.14 -10.33 -0.82
C TYR A 92 30.46 -10.31 -2.19
N GLU A 93 29.14 -10.37 -2.17
CA GLU A 93 28.35 -10.00 -3.33
C GLU A 93 28.34 -8.47 -3.45
N THR A 94 29.02 -7.94 -4.48
CA THR A 94 29.27 -6.49 -4.62
C THR A 94 27.98 -5.66 -4.66
N ALA A 95 26.96 -6.13 -5.37
CA ALA A 95 25.67 -5.45 -5.47
C ALA A 95 24.87 -5.42 -4.14
N ARG A 96 25.25 -6.25 -3.16
CA ARG A 96 24.54 -6.43 -1.89
C ARG A 96 25.46 -6.19 -0.69
N THR A 97 26.46 -5.33 -0.87
CA THR A 97 27.44 -5.02 0.17
C THR A 97 27.69 -3.52 0.29
N LYS A 98 27.70 -3.03 1.53
CA LYS A 98 28.05 -1.66 1.89
C LYS A 98 28.76 -1.64 3.24
N ASN A 99 29.84 -0.85 3.32
CA ASN A 99 30.62 -0.57 4.53
C ASN A 99 31.30 -1.79 5.20
N PHE A 100 31.30 -2.95 4.54
CA PHE A 100 32.20 -4.05 4.84
C PHE A 100 33.46 -3.93 3.97
N THR A 101 34.63 -4.15 4.56
CA THR A 101 35.94 -3.90 3.94
C THR A 101 36.65 -5.19 3.57
N THR A 102 36.82 -6.09 4.53
CA THR A 102 37.55 -7.35 4.33
C THR A 102 36.79 -8.54 4.89
N ILE A 103 36.86 -9.65 4.19
CA ILE A 103 36.37 -10.94 4.64
C ILE A 103 37.49 -11.98 4.59
N SER A 104 37.53 -12.85 5.58
CA SER A 104 38.37 -14.05 5.59
C SER A 104 37.61 -15.24 6.14
N ARG A 105 38.11 -16.45 5.84
CA ARG A 105 37.60 -17.70 6.38
C ARG A 105 38.77 -18.56 6.90
N PRO A 106 39.24 -18.34 8.14
CA PRO A 106 40.41 -19.04 8.67
C PRO A 106 40.18 -20.53 8.90
N ALA A 107 38.93 -20.96 9.10
CA ALA A 107 38.56 -22.35 9.28
C ALA A 107 37.19 -22.66 8.68
N THR A 108 36.86 -23.94 8.54
CA THR A 108 35.54 -24.36 8.03
C THR A 108 34.42 -23.75 8.86
N GLY A 109 33.50 -23.08 8.17
CA GLY A 109 32.34 -22.44 8.77
C GLY A 109 32.65 -21.30 9.73
N ILE A 110 33.84 -20.69 9.69
CA ILE A 110 34.19 -19.50 10.49
C ILE A 110 34.54 -18.37 9.54
N TYR A 111 33.69 -17.34 9.47
CA TYR A 111 33.88 -16.16 8.64
C TYR A 111 34.17 -14.96 9.53
N CYS A 112 35.18 -14.19 9.16
CA CYS A 112 35.66 -13.03 9.91
C CYS A 112 35.58 -11.82 8.98
N LEU A 113 34.77 -10.85 9.35
CA LEU A 113 34.45 -9.69 8.54
C LEU A 113 34.87 -8.42 9.28
N ASN A 114 35.38 -7.46 8.53
CA ASN A 114 35.63 -6.11 9.04
C ASN A 114 34.73 -5.11 8.35
N VAL A 115 34.36 -4.08 9.10
CA VAL A 115 33.65 -2.91 8.61
C VAL A 115 34.62 -1.75 8.40
N ILE A 116 34.10 -0.59 8.01
CA ILE A 116 34.87 0.65 8.01
C ILE A 116 35.04 1.18 9.45
N ASP A 117 36.16 1.83 9.73
CA ASP A 117 36.53 2.32 11.06
C ASP A 117 35.50 3.28 11.71
N SER A 118 34.64 3.93 10.92
CA SER A 118 33.59 4.82 11.44
C SER A 118 32.41 4.06 12.05
N ILE A 119 32.37 2.73 11.97
CA ILE A 119 31.30 1.89 12.52
C ILE A 119 31.86 1.10 13.69
N ASP A 120 31.46 1.49 14.89
CA ASP A 120 31.68 0.67 16.08
C ASP A 120 30.61 -0.43 16.15
N VAL A 121 31.07 -1.68 16.12
CA VAL A 121 30.25 -2.89 16.24
C VAL A 121 30.15 -3.40 17.67
N THR A 122 30.98 -2.93 18.59
CA THR A 122 31.02 -3.40 19.99
C THR A 122 29.83 -2.91 20.82
N THR A 123 29.15 -1.87 20.33
CA THR A 123 28.00 -1.23 20.98
C THR A 123 26.67 -1.58 20.34
N THR A 124 26.63 -2.58 19.44
CA THR A 124 25.40 -3.00 18.74
C THR A 124 25.34 -4.52 18.58
N SER A 125 24.13 -5.04 18.35
CA SER A 125 23.94 -6.45 18.01
C SER A 125 23.89 -6.63 16.50
N VAL A 126 24.60 -7.63 15.99
CA VAL A 126 24.64 -7.95 14.56
C VAL A 126 23.55 -8.98 14.23
N ALA A 127 22.79 -8.72 13.17
CA ALA A 127 21.82 -9.67 12.65
C ALA A 127 22.44 -10.48 11.51
N VAL A 128 22.34 -11.81 11.58
CA VAL A 128 22.82 -12.73 10.55
C VAL A 128 21.70 -13.68 10.18
N SER A 129 21.53 -13.93 8.88
CA SER A 129 20.57 -14.91 8.37
C SER A 129 21.16 -15.71 7.21
N PRO A 130 20.85 -17.02 7.11
CA PRO A 130 21.21 -17.81 5.94
C PRO A 130 20.58 -17.25 4.67
N GLN A 131 21.31 -17.35 3.57
CA GLN A 131 20.86 -16.98 2.23
C GLN A 131 20.68 -18.27 1.42
N TRP A 132 19.49 -18.46 0.84
CA TRP A 132 19.13 -19.72 0.19
C TRP A 132 19.90 -20.00 -1.11
N ILE A 133 19.84 -19.08 -2.08
CA ILE A 133 20.29 -19.30 -3.46
C ILE A 133 21.79 -19.59 -3.58
N GLY A 134 22.62 -18.94 -2.76
CA GLY A 134 24.06 -19.14 -2.74
C GLY A 134 24.50 -20.31 -1.86
N SER A 135 23.57 -20.98 -1.18
CA SER A 135 23.89 -22.10 -0.29
C SER A 135 23.67 -23.46 -0.95
N THR A 136 24.24 -24.52 -0.36
CA THR A 136 24.05 -25.90 -0.82
C THR A 136 23.72 -26.82 0.35
N GLY A 137 22.55 -27.48 0.27
CA GLY A 137 22.03 -28.37 1.30
C GLY A 137 20.83 -27.79 2.04
N ASP A 138 20.22 -28.62 2.89
CA ASP A 138 19.05 -28.27 3.69
C ASP A 138 19.43 -28.06 5.16
N ASN A 139 18.55 -27.37 5.92
CA ASN A 139 18.74 -27.07 7.34
C ASN A 139 20.09 -26.40 7.62
N LEU A 140 20.27 -25.19 7.09
CA LEU A 140 21.49 -24.41 7.22
C LEU A 140 21.33 -23.32 8.29
N SER A 141 22.40 -23.01 9.00
CA SER A 141 22.43 -21.83 9.88
C SER A 141 23.67 -20.98 9.68
N ALA A 142 23.51 -19.71 10.00
CA ALA A 142 24.55 -18.72 10.10
C ALA A 142 24.29 -17.93 11.40
N GLN A 143 25.31 -17.84 12.25
CA GLN A 143 25.20 -17.31 13.60
C GLN A 143 26.29 -16.28 13.82
N TRP A 144 25.92 -15.09 14.27
CA TRP A 144 26.89 -14.14 14.78
C TRP A 144 27.52 -14.67 16.07
N VAL A 145 28.82 -14.41 16.26
CA VAL A 145 29.56 -14.75 17.47
C VAL A 145 30.30 -13.52 18.01
N GLU A 146 30.24 -13.35 19.32
CA GLU A 146 31.07 -12.41 20.07
C GLU A 146 32.42 -13.06 20.42
N ASN A 147 33.46 -12.25 20.68
CA ASN A 147 34.77 -12.64 21.24
C ASN A 147 35.61 -13.63 20.40
N ASP A 148 36.18 -13.16 19.29
CA ASP A 148 37.29 -13.76 18.52
C ASP A 148 37.18 -15.25 18.16
N PHE A 149 35.97 -15.84 18.19
CA PHE A 149 35.73 -17.29 18.13
C PHE A 149 36.27 -17.96 16.84
N GLY A 150 37.58 -18.25 16.83
CA GLY A 150 38.34 -18.69 15.66
C GLY A 150 38.69 -17.59 14.66
N CYS A 151 38.39 -16.32 14.97
CA CYS A 151 38.75 -15.17 14.14
C CYS A 151 40.06 -14.51 14.62
N PRO A 152 40.84 -13.92 13.71
CA PRO A 152 42.02 -13.14 14.11
C PRO A 152 41.64 -11.96 15.00
N ALA A 153 42.54 -11.57 15.91
CA ALA A 153 42.39 -10.37 16.72
C ALA A 153 42.16 -9.14 15.84
N GLY A 154 41.24 -8.27 16.26
CA GLY A 154 40.81 -7.11 15.48
C GLY A 154 39.77 -7.42 14.41
N THR A 155 39.10 -8.57 14.49
CA THR A 155 37.90 -8.85 13.68
C THR A 155 36.70 -8.11 14.26
N ASP A 156 35.96 -7.38 13.43
CA ASP A 156 34.75 -6.68 13.86
C ASP A 156 33.57 -7.65 14.03
N VAL A 157 33.32 -8.51 13.05
CA VAL A 157 32.16 -9.40 13.01
C VAL A 157 32.59 -10.83 12.71
N GLY A 158 32.41 -11.72 13.69
CA GLY A 158 32.53 -13.17 13.51
C GLY A 158 31.18 -13.80 13.14
N VAL A 159 31.18 -14.69 12.15
CA VAL A 159 30.01 -15.49 11.78
C VAL A 159 30.39 -16.96 11.68
N ARG A 160 29.60 -17.82 12.32
CA ARG A 160 29.71 -19.27 12.20
C ARG A 160 28.57 -19.84 11.38
N THR A 161 28.90 -20.77 10.49
CA THR A 161 27.92 -21.43 9.64
C THR A 161 27.92 -22.93 9.83
N PHE A 162 26.72 -23.52 9.79
CA PHE A 162 26.53 -24.94 10.06
C PHE A 162 25.54 -25.58 9.08
N THR A 163 25.74 -26.87 8.89
CA THR A 163 24.73 -27.79 8.36
C THR A 163 24.20 -28.65 9.50
N PHE A 164 22.89 -28.85 9.55
CA PHE A 164 22.27 -29.80 10.47
C PHE A 164 22.07 -31.15 9.78
N ALA A 165 22.44 -32.23 10.47
CA ALA A 165 22.01 -33.57 10.13
C ALA A 165 20.80 -33.93 11.00
N ALA A 166 19.76 -34.53 10.43
CA ALA A 166 18.60 -34.96 11.19
C ALA A 166 19.03 -35.92 12.32
N GLY A 167 18.69 -35.58 13.57
CA GLY A 167 19.05 -36.36 14.75
C GLY A 167 20.53 -36.25 15.20
N GLY A 168 21.31 -35.35 14.60
CA GLY A 168 22.73 -35.14 14.92
C GLY A 168 23.05 -33.74 15.45
N ASN A 169 24.32 -33.55 15.82
CA ASN A 169 24.84 -32.24 16.23
C ASN A 169 25.14 -31.34 15.02
N ASN A 170 25.17 -30.03 15.25
CA ASN A 170 25.57 -29.05 14.24
C ASN A 170 27.01 -29.30 13.81
N THR A 171 27.23 -29.36 12.49
CA THR A 171 28.57 -29.48 11.92
C THR A 171 28.92 -28.20 11.21
N LEU A 172 30.10 -27.64 11.50
CA LEU A 172 30.61 -26.46 10.81
C LEU A 172 30.67 -26.71 9.30
N SER A 173 30.21 -25.75 8.50
CA SER A 173 30.05 -25.94 7.06
C SER A 173 30.38 -24.71 6.26
N ASN A 174 31.04 -24.90 5.12
CA ASN A 174 31.32 -23.86 4.13
C ASN A 174 30.19 -23.67 3.11
N ASN A 175 29.14 -24.49 3.18
CA ASN A 175 28.08 -24.53 2.17
C ASN A 175 26.98 -23.49 2.40
N VAL A 176 27.15 -22.60 3.38
CA VAL A 176 26.16 -21.60 3.75
C VAL A 176 26.63 -20.23 3.29
N SER A 177 25.89 -19.65 2.35
CA SER A 177 25.88 -18.21 2.11
C SER A 177 24.98 -17.53 3.13
N PHE A 178 25.27 -16.29 3.50
CA PHE A 178 24.49 -15.57 4.50
C PHE A 178 24.43 -14.06 4.23
N SER A 179 23.40 -13.42 4.75
CA SER A 179 23.35 -11.96 4.90
C SER A 179 23.70 -11.56 6.32
N VAL A 180 24.36 -10.42 6.43
CA VAL A 180 24.75 -9.79 7.70
C VAL A 180 24.38 -8.31 7.67
N VAL A 181 23.84 -7.81 8.78
CA VAL A 181 23.46 -6.41 8.95
C VAL A 181 23.94 -5.91 10.30
N VAL A 182 24.61 -4.76 10.27
CA VAL A 182 24.96 -3.96 11.45
C VAL A 182 23.96 -2.81 11.53
N PRO A 183 23.07 -2.78 12.54
CA PRO A 183 22.07 -1.73 12.71
C PRO A 183 22.63 -0.34 12.93
#